data_AF-A0A2N7HYM1-F1
#
_entry.id   AF-A0A2N7HYM1-F1
#
_cell.length_a   1.000
_cell.length_b   1.000
_cell.length_c   1.000
_cell.angle_alpha   90.00
_cell.angle_beta   90.00
_cell.angle_gamma   90.00
#
_symmetry.space_group_name_H-M   'P 1'
#
loop_
_entity.id
_entity.type
_entity.pdbx_description
1 polymer ?
#
loop_
_entity_poly.entity_id
_entity_poly.type
_entity_poly.pdbx_seq_one_letter_code
_entity_poly.pdbx_strand_id
1 'polypeptide(L)' 'MKTMTQRFQTLLSVSNFSLAITALLMLLSIIVAYPMADYFSLPIQIFAHISTILVAGLLKISYVGRCVAQYSLGQEVR' A
#
# COMPACT_ATOMS: atom_id res chain seq x y z
N MET A 1 14.06 23.71 -12.12
CA MET A 1 13.03 23.63 -11.06
C MET A 1 11.77 22.89 -11.50
N LYS A 2 11.13 23.24 -12.64
CA LYS A 2 9.92 22.56 -13.17
C LYS A 2 9.98 21.01 -13.17
N THR A 3 11.12 20.43 -13.54
CA THR A 3 11.30 18.97 -13.66
C THR A 3 11.19 18.25 -12.32
N MET A 4 11.66 18.85 -11.21
CA MET A 4 11.60 18.22 -9.89
C MET A 4 10.18 18.24 -9.33
N THR A 5 9.47 19.35 -9.49
CA THR A 5 8.05 19.46 -9.12
C THR A 5 7.21 18.41 -9.85
N GLN A 6 7.43 18.21 -11.15
CA GLN A 6 6.75 17.16 -11.92
C GLN A 6 7.05 15.76 -11.39
N ARG A 7 8.31 15.44 -11.06
CA ARG A 7 8.68 14.15 -10.44
C ARG A 7 7.96 13.91 -9.13
N PHE A 8 7.83 14.92 -8.27
CA PHE A 8 7.10 14.80 -7.01
C PHE A 8 5.58 14.71 -7.19
N GLN A 9 5.00 15.35 -8.21
CA GLN A 9 3.60 15.15 -8.58
C GLN A 9 3.33 13.73 -9.06
N THR A 10 4.21 13.17 -9.89
CA THR A 10 4.13 11.76 -10.30
C THR A 10 4.29 10.83 -9.10
N LEU A 11 5.25 11.10 -8.23
CA LEU A 11 5.44 10.32 -7.00
C LEU A 11 4.17 10.36 -6.13
N LEU A 12 3.57 11.54 -5.94
CA LEU A 12 2.32 11.69 -5.19
C LEU A 12 1.18 10.86 -5.80
N SER A 13 1.02 10.92 -7.12
CA SER A 13 -0.01 10.15 -7.84
C SER A 13 0.20 8.63 -7.71
N VAL A 14 1.43 8.18 -7.93
CA VAL A 14 1.81 6.76 -7.81
C VAL A 14 1.66 6.27 -6.37
N SER A 15 2.10 7.06 -5.38
CA SER A 15 1.97 6.71 -3.96
C SER A 15 0.51 6.65 -3.53
N ASN A 16 -0.35 7.57 -3.95
CA ASN A 16 -1.79 7.50 -3.66
C ASN A 16 -2.44 6.25 -4.28
N PHE A 17 -2.15 5.97 -5.55
CA PHE A 17 -2.69 4.80 -6.23
C PHE A 17 -2.19 3.49 -5.59
N SER A 18 -0.89 3.42 -5.29
CA SER A 18 -0.27 2.29 -4.61
C SER A 18 -0.84 2.10 -3.20
N LEU A 19 -1.10 3.18 -2.45
CA LEU A 19 -1.73 3.12 -1.13
C LEU A 19 -3.14 2.52 -1.21
N ALA A 20 -3.94 2.92 -2.20
CA ALA A 20 -5.28 2.37 -2.41
C ALA A 20 -5.23 0.87 -2.78
N ILE A 21 -4.34 0.47 -3.69
CA ILE A 21 -4.17 -0.94 -4.07
C ILE A 21 -3.71 -1.78 -2.88
N THR A 22 -2.68 -1.33 -2.17
CA THR A 22 -2.12 -2.08 -1.03
C THR A 22 -3.11 -2.16 0.12
N ALA A 23 -3.93 -1.13 0.36
CA ALA A 23 -5.03 -1.20 1.32
C ALA A 23 -6.07 -2.25 0.92
N LEU A 24 -6.46 -2.30 -0.36
CA LEU A 24 -7.40 -3.32 -0.85
C LEU A 24 -6.82 -4.74 -0.73
N LEU A 25 -5.56 -4.93 -1.13
CA LEU A 25 -4.87 -6.21 -0.99
C LEU A 25 -4.75 -6.64 0.48
N MET A 26 -4.53 -5.68 1.39
CA MET A 26 -4.47 -5.94 2.82
C MET A 26 -5.82 -6.49 3.31
N LEU A 27 -6.92 -5.82 2.96
CA LEU A 27 -8.26 -6.28 3.30
C LEU A 27 -8.54 -7.67 2.73
N LEU A 28 -8.23 -7.91 1.46
CA LEU A 28 -8.40 -9.23 0.84
C LEU A 28 -7.60 -10.31 1.57
N SER A 29 -6.33 -10.04 1.90
CA SER A 29 -5.49 -10.99 2.63
C SER A 29 -6.03 -11.31 4.03
N ILE A 30 -6.54 -10.30 4.74
CA ILE A 30 -7.17 -10.47 6.07
C ILE A 30 -8.46 -11.29 5.94
N ILE A 31 -9.31 -11.00 4.95
CA ILE A 31 -10.59 -11.71 4.79
C ILE A 31 -10.34 -13.20 4.48
N VAL A 32 -9.38 -13.50 3.60
CA VAL A 32 -8.99 -14.89 3.29
C VAL A 32 -8.38 -15.59 4.50
N ALA A 33 -7.52 -14.89 5.24
CA ALA A 33 -6.79 -15.45 6.38
C ALA A 33 -7.67 -15.74 7.62
N TYR A 34 -8.77 -14.99 7.81
CA TYR A 34 -9.57 -15.06 9.04
C TYR A 34 -11.06 -15.38 8.76
N PRO A 35 -11.91 -14.45 8.28
CA PRO A 35 -13.32 -14.75 8.01
C PRO A 35 -13.59 -15.96 7.12
N MET A 36 -12.77 -16.18 6.09
CA MET A 36 -12.98 -17.26 5.13
C MET A 36 -12.05 -18.45 5.37
N ALA A 37 -11.49 -18.59 6.58
CA ALA A 37 -10.46 -19.58 6.88
C ALA A 37 -10.85 -20.99 6.43
N ASP A 38 -12.09 -21.39 6.73
CA ASP A 38 -12.63 -22.73 6.49
C ASP A 38 -12.93 -23.03 5.02
N TYR A 39 -12.97 -22.02 4.16
CA TYR A 39 -13.24 -22.19 2.72
C TYR A 39 -11.97 -22.47 1.89
N PHE A 40 -10.78 -22.31 2.47
CA PHE A 40 -9.51 -22.43 1.76
C PHE A 40 -8.60 -23.48 2.38
N SER A 41 -7.76 -24.09 1.54
CA SER A 41 -6.79 -25.10 1.98
C SER A 41 -5.63 -24.48 2.77
N LEU A 42 -4.94 -25.30 3.57
CA LEU A 42 -3.77 -24.88 4.36
C LEU A 42 -2.69 -24.11 3.54
N PRO A 43 -2.30 -24.53 2.32
CA PRO A 43 -1.35 -23.77 1.52
C PRO A 43 -1.81 -22.35 1.21
N ILE A 44 -3.10 -22.17 0.90
CA ILE A 44 -3.68 -20.85 0.62
C ILE A 44 -3.69 -20.00 1.89
N GLN A 45 -3.98 -20.59 3.04
CA GLN A 45 -3.94 -19.88 4.33
C GLN A 45 -2.53 -19.38 4.66
N ILE A 46 -1.51 -20.25 4.52
CA ILE A 46 -0.10 -19.86 4.70
C ILE A 46 0.26 -18.70 3.78
N PHE A 47 -0.14 -18.79 2.51
CA PHE A 47 0.11 -17.72 1.54
C PHE A 47 -0.61 -16.41 1.92
N ALA A 48 -1.86 -16.47 2.38
CA ALA A 48 -2.63 -15.30 2.80
C ALA A 48 -1.98 -14.58 3.99
N HIS A 49 -1.51 -15.32 4.99
CA HIS A 49 -0.81 -14.75 6.15
C HIS A 49 0.54 -14.12 5.76
N ILE A 50 1.37 -14.80 4.95
CA ILE A 50 2.64 -14.24 4.47
C ILE A 50 2.38 -12.98 3.63
N SER A 51 1.39 -13.04 2.73
CA SER A 51 0.97 -11.90 1.91
C SER A 51 0.53 -10.71 2.75
N THR A 52 -0.17 -10.94 3.86
CA THR A 52 -0.58 -9.87 4.79
C THR A 52 0.63 -9.08 5.30
N ILE A 53 1.72 -9.75 5.69
CA ILE A 53 2.95 -9.10 6.18
C ILE A 53 3.62 -8.28 5.06
N LEU A 54 3.76 -8.87 3.87
CA LEU A 54 4.36 -8.20 2.73
C LEU A 54 3.56 -6.97 2.30
N VAL A 55 2.24 -7.11 2.19
CA VAL A 55 1.33 -6.02 1.81
C VAL A 55 1.32 -4.92 2.88
N ALA A 56 1.36 -5.26 4.16
CA ALA A 56 1.49 -4.26 5.23
C ALA A 56 2.79 -3.44 5.11
N GLY A 57 3.90 -4.08 4.70
CA GLY A 57 5.15 -3.40 4.39
C GLY A 57 5.02 -2.44 3.21
N LEU A 58 4.41 -2.91 2.11
CA LEU A 58 4.16 -2.09 0.92
C LEU A 58 3.26 -0.90 1.23
N LEU A 59 2.18 -1.10 2.00
CA LEU A 59 1.27 -0.03 2.42
C LEU A 59 2.01 1.08 3.17
N LYS A 60 2.91 0.71 4.10
CA LYS A 60 3.77 1.67 4.81
C LYS A 60 4.70 2.42 3.85
N ILE A 61 5.32 1.73 2.90
CA ILE A 61 6.21 2.36 1.90
C ILE A 61 5.43 3.35 1.04
N SER A 62 4.23 2.99 0.57
CA SER A 62 3.37 3.86 -0.23
C SER A 62 2.95 5.11 0.55
N TYR A 63 2.63 4.95 1.84
CA TYR A 63 2.32 6.07 2.74
C TYR A 63 3.53 7.00 2.92
N VAL A 64 4.71 6.47 3.21
CA VAL A 64 5.94 7.28 3.34
C VAL A 64 6.25 8.01 2.03
N GLY A 65 6.10 7.36 0.87
CA GLY A 65 6.27 7.99 -0.44
C GLY A 65 5.32 9.17 -0.66
N ARG A 66 4.05 9.03 -0.24
CA ARG A 66 3.05 10.10 -0.27
C ARG A 66 3.47 11.27 0.61
N CYS A 67 3.93 11.02 1.84
CA CYS A 67 4.41 12.05 2.76
C CYS A 67 5.63 12.80 2.21
N VAL A 68 6.60 12.08 1.63
CA VAL A 68 7.79 12.67 0.99
C VAL A 68 7.38 13.57 -0.17
N ALA A 69 6.43 13.13 -1.00
CA ALA A 69 5.94 13.91 -2.13
C ALA A 69 5.21 15.18 -1.68
N GLN A 70 4.32 15.08 -0.68
CA GLN A 70 3.59 16.23 -0.10
C GLN A 70 4.56 17.25 0.50
N TYR A 71 5.51 16.79 1.32
CA TYR A 71 6.53 17.65 1.92
C TYR A 71 7.34 18.38 0.84
N SER A 72 7.79 17.67 -0.20
CA SER A 72 8.58 18.24 -1.29
C SER A 72 7.81 19.23 -2.17
N LEU A 73 6.47 19.15 -2.16
CA LEU A 73 5.58 20.06 -2.89
C LEU A 73 5.10 21.24 -2.01
N GLY A 74 5.51 21.33 -0.75
CA GLY A 74 5.05 22.35 0.19
C GLY A 74 3.58 22.17 0.61
N GLN A 75 3.04 20.97 0.47
CA GLN A 75 1.69 20.61 0.91
C GLN A 75 1.71 20.12 2.36
N GLU A 76 0.56 20.17 3.03
CA GLU A 76 0.41 19.51 4.32
C GLU A 76 0.59 17.99 4.18
N VAL A 77 1.41 17.42 5.05
CA VAL A 77 1.64 15.98 5.14
C VAL A 77 0.51 15.35 5.95
N ARG A 78 -0.23 14.45 5.33
CA ARG A 78 -1.39 13.76 5.92
C ARG A 78 -1.51 12.41 5.28
#